data_AF-A0A372MGH2-F1
#
_entry.id   AF-A0A372MGH2-F1
#
_cell.length_a   1.000
_cell.length_b   1.000
_cell.length_c   1.000
_cell.angle_alpha   90.00
_cell.angle_beta   90.00
_cell.angle_gamma   90.00
#
_symmetry.space_group_name_H-M   'P 1'
#
loop_
_entity.id
_entity.type
_entity.pdbx_description
1 polymer ?
#
loop_
_entity_poly.entity_id
_entity_poly.type
_entity_poly.pdbx_seq_one_letter_code
_entity_poly.pdbx_strand_id
1 'polypeptide(L)'
;MYGRIQKHSIKRLYTNAQDAYRVLAHYYLQVTNAGGYILDYLLLPHSIDLLLFFPKSKKDVFAVDSKQLLSLFGTLGSVGKHYPFSGMYELYHASHCFCELGKAGTNVLPFSLETILQVKKSASLCGPSPCLF
;
A
#
# COMPACT_ATOMS: atom_id res chain seq x y z
N MET A 1 15.34 -0.79 5.22
CA MET A 1 14.81 -2.12 4.84
C MET A 1 13.41 -1.94 4.33
N TYR A 2 13.11 -2.45 3.14
CA TYR A 2 11.74 -2.50 2.65
C TYR A 2 11.05 -3.74 3.17
N GLY A 3 9.76 -3.60 3.48
CA GLY A 3 8.97 -4.64 4.08
C GLY A 3 7.58 -4.71 3.49
N ARG A 4 6.94 -5.86 3.62
CA ARG A 4 5.53 -6.04 3.27
C ARG A 4 4.78 -6.68 4.43
N ILE A 5 3.60 -6.15 4.72
CA ILE A 5 2.61 -6.84 5.55
C ILE A 5 1.46 -7.20 4.64
N GLN A 6 1.19 -8.49 4.49
CA GLN A 6 0.03 -8.99 3.76
C GLN A 6 -0.78 -9.87 4.70
N LYS A 7 -2.05 -9.53 4.87
CA LYS A 7 -2.98 -10.30 5.70
C LYS A 7 -4.26 -10.54 4.92
N HIS A 8 -4.71 -11.79 4.93
CA HIS A 8 -6.01 -12.21 4.43
C HIS A 8 -6.85 -12.74 5.59
N SER A 9 -8.16 -12.49 5.56
CA SER A 9 -9.11 -12.90 6.60
C SER A 9 -10.39 -13.43 5.98
N ILE A 10 -10.88 -14.56 6.50
CA ILE A 10 -12.20 -15.10 6.13
C ILE A 10 -13.31 -14.10 6.51
N LYS A 11 -13.17 -13.43 7.65
CA LYS A 11 -14.09 -12.36 8.07
C LYS A 11 -13.70 -11.03 7.44
N ARG A 12 -14.70 -10.19 7.15
CA ARG A 12 -14.45 -8.82 6.68
C ARG A 12 -13.63 -8.05 7.71
N LEU A 13 -12.59 -7.35 7.26
CA LEU A 13 -11.77 -6.44 8.04
C LEU A 13 -12.54 -5.17 8.42
N TYR A 14 -13.50 -4.75 7.58
CA TYR A 14 -14.36 -3.60 7.80
C TYR A 14 -15.70 -3.77 7.07
N THR A 15 -16.74 -3.05 7.51
CA THR A 15 -18.08 -3.12 6.89
C THR A 15 -18.50 -1.85 6.17
N ASN A 16 -17.94 -0.71 6.57
CA ASN A 16 -18.24 0.62 6.05
C ASN A 16 -16.94 1.46 5.99
N ALA A 17 -17.01 2.66 5.44
CA ALA A 17 -15.85 3.52 5.28
C ALA A 17 -15.21 3.92 6.62
N GLN A 18 -16.02 4.21 7.65
CA GLN A 18 -15.52 4.58 8.98
C GLN A 18 -14.69 3.45 9.61
N ASP A 19 -15.15 2.19 9.47
CA ASP A 19 -14.40 1.03 9.90
C ASP A 19 -13.09 0.87 9.12
N ALA A 20 -13.11 1.08 7.79
CA ALA A 20 -11.91 1.01 6.95
C ALA A 20 -10.85 2.01 7.43
N TYR A 21 -11.27 3.24 7.73
CA TYR A 21 -10.37 4.27 8.28
C TYR A 21 -9.79 3.88 9.65
N ARG A 22 -10.58 3.26 10.53
CA ARG A 22 -10.08 2.76 11.81
C ARG A 22 -9.04 1.66 11.63
N VAL A 23 -9.25 0.75 10.68
CA VAL A 23 -8.28 -0.29 10.32
C VAL A 23 -6.98 0.34 9.81
N LEU A 24 -7.06 1.29 8.88
CA LEU A 24 -5.89 2.00 8.35
C LEU A 24 -5.16 2.78 9.45
N ALA A 25 -5.87 3.49 10.31
CA ALA A 25 -5.28 4.20 11.46
C ALA A 25 -4.55 3.24 12.41
N HIS A 26 -5.12 2.08 12.69
CA HIS A 26 -4.51 1.08 13.55
C HIS A 26 -3.16 0.61 13.00
N TYR A 27 -3.11 0.26 11.72
CA TYR A 27 -1.86 -0.14 11.06
C TYR A 27 -0.86 1.01 10.97
N TYR A 28 -1.33 2.23 10.69
CA TYR A 28 -0.49 3.43 10.70
C TYR A 28 0.25 3.58 12.03
N LEU A 29 -0.50 3.60 13.14
CA LEU A 29 0.05 3.76 14.48
C LEU A 29 0.98 2.61 14.85
N GLN A 30 0.66 1.37 14.48
CA GLN A 30 1.54 0.23 14.72
C GLN A 30 2.88 0.38 14.00
N VAL A 31 2.85 0.76 12.72
CA VAL A 31 4.07 0.92 11.92
C VAL A 31 4.90 2.10 12.40
N THR A 32 4.28 3.25 12.68
CA THR A 32 4.98 4.46 13.14
C THR A 32 5.57 4.28 14.53
N ASN A 33 4.84 3.67 15.48
CA ASN A 33 5.36 3.34 16.81
C ASN A 33 6.52 2.33 16.73
N ALA A 34 6.53 1.46 15.73
CA ALA A 34 7.65 0.56 15.47
C ALA A 34 8.83 1.25 14.76
N GLY A 35 8.74 2.54 14.42
CA GLY A 35 9.76 3.34 13.75
C GLY A 35 9.79 3.18 12.23
N GLY A 36 8.70 2.71 11.63
CA GLY A 36 8.56 2.52 10.18
C GLY A 36 7.67 3.56 9.52
N TYR A 37 7.55 3.42 8.20
CA TYR A 37 6.73 4.26 7.34
C TYR A 37 5.94 3.38 6.38
N ILE A 38 4.68 3.74 6.14
CA ILE A 38 3.88 3.13 5.07
C ILE A 38 4.17 3.89 3.77
N LEU A 39 4.67 3.16 2.78
CA LEU A 39 5.01 3.66 1.45
C LEU A 39 3.81 3.60 0.50
N ASP A 40 3.00 2.55 0.62
CA ASP A 40 1.78 2.33 -0.17
C ASP A 40 0.89 1.30 0.50
N TYR A 41 -0.38 1.26 0.11
CA TYR A 41 -1.34 0.33 0.70
C TYR A 41 -2.50 -0.01 -0.23
N LEU A 42 -3.12 -1.16 0.05
CA LEU A 42 -4.40 -1.59 -0.49
C LEU A 42 -5.20 -2.30 0.61
N LEU A 43 -6.37 -1.78 0.94
CA LEU A 43 -7.29 -2.37 1.92
C LEU A 43 -8.57 -2.81 1.24
N LEU A 44 -8.72 -4.11 1.01
CA LEU A 44 -9.95 -4.73 0.51
C LEU A 44 -10.80 -5.27 1.68
N PRO A 45 -12.09 -5.59 1.47
CA PRO A 45 -12.95 -6.03 2.56
C PRO A 45 -12.40 -7.22 3.37
N HIS A 46 -11.58 -8.08 2.76
CA HIS A 46 -11.04 -9.29 3.39
C HIS A 46 -9.51 -9.33 3.48
N SER A 47 -8.82 -8.30 2.98
CA SER A 47 -7.37 -8.30 2.96
C SER A 47 -6.79 -6.90 3.11
N ILE A 48 -5.60 -6.85 3.69
CA ILE A 48 -4.79 -5.64 3.72
C ILE A 48 -3.39 -6.00 3.23
N ASP A 49 -2.86 -5.13 2.39
CA ASP A 49 -1.51 -5.22 1.88
C ASP A 49 -0.83 -3.86 2.06
N LEU A 50 0.28 -3.85 2.77
CA LEU A 50 1.05 -2.67 3.13
C LEU A 50 2.47 -2.82 2.62
N LEU A 51 2.94 -1.85 1.85
CA LEU A 51 4.35 -1.69 1.53
C LEU A 51 4.97 -0.72 2.53
N LEU A 52 6.07 -1.14 3.15
CA LEU A 52 6.66 -0.48 4.31
C LEU A 52 8.14 -0.18 4.10
N PHE A 53 8.63 0.82 4.83
CA PHE A 53 10.05 1.06 5.04
C PHE A 53 10.36 1.13 6.54
N PHE A 54 11.34 0.36 6.97
CA PHE A 54 11.93 0.47 8.31
C PHE A 54 13.42 0.83 8.20
N PRO A 55 13.92 1.85 8.93
CA PRO A 55 15.35 2.13 8.99
C PRO A 55 16.17 0.96 9.54
N LYS A 56 15.59 0.19 10.47
CA LYS A 56 16.20 -1.01 11.07
C LYS A 56 15.36 -2.24 10.75
N SER A 57 16.00 -3.41 10.62
CA SER A 57 15.29 -4.66 10.35
C SER A 57 14.29 -5.02 11.46
N LYS A 58 13.16 -5.63 11.10
CA LYS A 58 12.10 -6.08 12.00
C LYS A 58 11.80 -7.55 11.73
N LYS A 59 11.67 -8.36 12.80
CA LYS A 59 11.48 -9.81 12.70
C LYS A 59 10.15 -10.21 12.06
N ASP A 60 9.09 -9.43 12.28
CA ASP A 60 7.73 -9.80 11.88
C ASP A 60 7.29 -9.17 10.55
N VAL A 61 8.24 -8.71 9.74
CA VAL A 61 7.98 -8.04 8.46
C VAL A 61 8.71 -8.79 7.36
N PHE A 62 7.97 -9.20 6.32
CA PHE A 62 8.56 -9.85 5.17
C PHE A 62 9.47 -8.87 4.44
N ALA A 63 10.75 -9.21 4.31
CA ALA A 63 11.70 -8.41 3.55
C ALA A 63 11.31 -8.35 2.08
N VAL A 64 11.36 -7.15 1.50
CA VAL A 64 11.13 -6.93 0.09
C VAL A 64 12.44 -6.51 -0.56
N ASP A 65 12.83 -7.21 -1.63
CA ASP A 65 13.96 -6.79 -2.45
C ASP A 65 13.57 -5.50 -3.20
N SER A 66 14.52 -4.57 -3.30
CA SER A 66 14.49 -3.42 -4.21
C SER A 66 13.96 -3.75 -5.62
N LYS A 67 14.28 -4.92 -6.18
CA LYS A 67 13.82 -5.37 -7.50
C LYS A 67 12.31 -5.65 -7.56
N GLN A 68 11.70 -6.01 -6.42
CA GLN A 68 10.27 -6.33 -6.32
C GLN A 68 9.42 -5.09 -6.04
N LEU A 69 10.01 -4.01 -5.54
CA LEU A 69 9.31 -2.79 -5.13
C LEU A 69 8.40 -2.22 -6.22
N LEU A 70 8.91 -2.03 -7.44
CA LEU A 70 8.11 -1.46 -8.53
C LEU A 70 6.88 -2.32 -8.86
N SER A 71 7.07 -3.65 -8.92
CA SER A 71 5.96 -4.58 -9.15
C SER A 71 4.90 -4.52 -8.05
N LEU A 72 5.34 -4.36 -6.79
CA LEU A 72 4.42 -4.21 -5.65
C LEU A 72 3.65 -2.89 -5.72
N PHE A 73 4.30 -1.77 -6.05
CA PHE A 73 3.59 -0.51 -6.30
C PHE A 73 2.52 -0.68 -7.38
N GLY A 74 2.84 -1.38 -8.49
CA GLY A 74 1.87 -1.72 -9.53
C GLY A 74 0.68 -2.52 -8.99
N THR A 75 0.95 -3.58 -8.24
CA THR A 75 -0.08 -4.44 -7.64
C THR A 75 -1.01 -3.65 -6.72
N LEU A 76 -0.46 -2.84 -5.81
CA LEU A 76 -1.23 -2.06 -4.83
C LEU A 76 -2.06 -0.94 -5.50
N GLY A 77 -1.57 -0.39 -6.61
CA GLY A 77 -2.25 0.63 -7.39
C GLY A 77 -3.26 0.11 -8.42
N SER A 78 -3.30 -1.20 -8.68
CA SER A 78 -4.07 -1.81 -9.78
C SER A 78 -5.57 -1.45 -9.77
N VAL A 79 -6.18 -1.37 -8.60
CA VAL A 79 -7.60 -0.98 -8.44
C VAL A 79 -7.81 0.47 -8.03
N GLY A 80 -6.72 1.22 -7.82
CA GLY A 80 -6.78 2.56 -7.23
C GLY A 80 -7.47 3.61 -8.08
N LYS A 81 -7.77 3.36 -9.37
CA LYS A 81 -8.62 4.28 -10.15
C LYS A 81 -10.07 4.31 -9.65
N HIS A 82 -10.55 3.18 -9.13
CA HIS A 82 -11.97 2.93 -8.84
C HIS A 82 -12.25 2.62 -7.37
N TYR A 83 -11.21 2.46 -6.56
CA TYR A 83 -11.35 1.93 -5.22
C TYR A 83 -10.72 2.82 -4.14
N PRO A 84 -11.51 3.35 -3.19
CA PRO A 84 -11.09 4.47 -2.33
C PRO A 84 -10.07 4.13 -1.25
N PHE A 85 -9.87 2.85 -0.91
CA PHE A 85 -8.92 2.43 0.12
C PHE A 85 -7.66 1.85 -0.51
N SER A 86 -7.05 2.64 -1.39
CA SER A 86 -5.78 2.37 -2.07
C SER A 86 -4.98 3.67 -2.13
N GLY A 87 -3.67 3.60 -1.88
CA GLY A 87 -2.79 4.77 -1.96
C GLY A 87 -2.73 5.41 -3.36
N MET A 88 -3.15 4.71 -4.43
CA MET A 88 -3.26 5.30 -5.77
C MET A 88 -4.56 6.08 -5.99
N TYR A 89 -5.65 5.73 -5.30
CA TYR A 89 -6.92 6.47 -5.41
C TYR A 89 -6.81 7.87 -4.86
N GLU A 90 -6.11 8.02 -3.75
CA GLU A 90 -5.79 9.32 -3.15
C GLU A 90 -5.11 10.25 -4.16
N LEU A 91 -4.14 9.72 -4.91
CA LEU A 91 -3.40 10.48 -5.93
C LEU A 91 -4.27 10.89 -7.14
N TYR A 92 -5.21 10.05 -7.56
CA TYR A 92 -6.09 10.34 -8.71
C TYR A 92 -7.18 11.34 -8.40
N HIS A 93 -7.77 11.25 -7.21
CA HIS A 93 -8.99 11.99 -6.86
C HIS A 93 -8.74 13.17 -5.93
N ALA A 94 -7.48 13.46 -5.60
CA ALA A 94 -7.09 14.49 -4.62
C ALA A 94 -7.90 14.39 -3.30
N SER A 95 -8.24 13.15 -2.91
CA SER A 95 -9.08 12.88 -1.76
C SER A 95 -8.32 13.19 -0.46
N HIS A 96 -8.99 13.81 0.51
CA HIS A 96 -8.43 14.10 1.85
C HIS A 96 -8.22 12.84 2.72
N CYS A 97 -8.54 11.65 2.22
CA CYS A 97 -8.31 10.43 2.98
C CYS A 97 -6.82 10.18 3.15
N PHE A 98 -6.37 10.19 4.40
CA PHE A 98 -5.11 9.60 4.82
C PHE A 98 -3.86 10.02 4.03
N CYS A 99 -3.72 11.32 3.77
CA CYS A 99 -2.50 11.93 3.21
C CYS A 99 -1.21 11.57 4.00
N GLU A 100 -1.35 11.04 5.22
CA GLU A 100 -0.26 10.52 6.06
C GLU A 100 0.18 9.07 5.73
N LEU A 101 -0.66 8.29 5.03
CA LEU A 101 -0.46 6.89 4.68
C LEU A 101 -0.06 6.73 3.21
N GLY A 102 1.23 6.80 2.94
CA GLY A 102 1.77 6.53 1.61
C GLY A 102 2.50 7.73 1.08
N LYS A 103 3.74 7.88 1.56
CA LYS A 103 4.63 8.91 1.03
C LYS A 103 5.30 8.43 -0.26
N ALA A 104 4.51 8.20 -1.31
CA ALA A 104 5.08 8.01 -2.63
C ALA A 104 5.97 9.23 -2.96
N GLY A 105 7.25 8.98 -3.29
CA GLY A 105 8.23 10.05 -3.55
C GLY A 105 9.08 10.50 -2.36
N THR A 106 9.09 9.79 -1.23
CA THR A 106 10.11 10.04 -0.17
C THR A 106 11.53 9.71 -0.64
N ASN A 107 12.51 10.43 -0.08
CA ASN A 107 13.94 10.16 -0.24
C ASN A 107 14.37 8.73 0.16
N VAL A 108 13.48 7.96 0.80
CA VAL A 108 13.74 6.55 1.13
C VAL A 108 13.47 5.61 -0.03
N LEU A 109 12.89 6.06 -1.14
CA LEU A 109 12.65 5.25 -2.34
C LEU A 109 13.78 5.46 -3.36
N PRO A 110 14.22 4.41 -4.06
CA PRO A 110 15.27 4.52 -5.08
C PRO A 110 14.70 4.93 -6.46
N PHE A 111 13.41 5.24 -6.52
CA PHE A 111 12.67 5.56 -7.75
C PHE A 111 12.04 6.94 -7.63
N SER A 112 11.93 7.65 -8.75
CA SER A 112 11.18 8.89 -8.79
C SER A 112 9.68 8.63 -8.59
N LEU A 113 8.96 9.65 -8.12
CA LEU A 113 7.51 9.60 -8.05
C LEU A 113 6.89 9.30 -9.43
N GLU A 114 7.45 9.86 -10.50
CA GLU A 114 6.99 9.63 -11.87
C GLU A 114 7.07 8.14 -12.26
N THR A 115 8.18 7.46 -11.98
CA THR A 115 8.35 6.03 -12.26
C THR A 115 7.31 5.20 -11.50
N ILE A 116 7.06 5.51 -10.23
CA ILE A 116 6.06 4.81 -9.41
C ILE A 116 4.66 5.02 -9.98
N LEU A 117 4.31 6.26 -10.34
CA LEU A 117 3.03 6.59 -10.94
C LEU A 117 2.81 5.90 -12.28
N GLN A 118 3.85 5.79 -13.10
CA GLN A 118 3.79 5.10 -14.39
C GLN A 118 3.47 3.61 -14.20
N VAL A 119 4.14 2.92 -13.28
CA VAL A 119 3.89 1.49 -13.04
C VAL A 119 2.48 1.26 -12.49
N LYS A 120 2.01 2.12 -11.57
CA LYS A 120 0.63 2.07 -11.06
C LYS A 120 -0.41 2.29 -12.16
N LYS A 121 -0.18 3.28 -13.04
CA LYS A 121 -1.01 3.55 -14.22
C LYS A 121 -1.10 2.34 -15.14
N SER A 122 0.05 1.78 -15.52
CA SER A 122 0.10 0.58 -16.37
C SER A 122 -0.65 -0.60 -15.76
N ALA A 123 -0.47 -0.86 -14.46
CA ALA A 123 -1.17 -1.95 -13.77
C ALA A 123 -2.69 -1.73 -13.72
N SER A 124 -3.15 -0.47 -13.59
CA SER A 124 -4.58 -0.14 -13.60
C SER A 124 -5.23 -0.27 -14.99
N LEU A 125 -4.45 -0.09 -16.06
CA LEU A 125 -4.91 -0.21 -17.44
C LEU A 125 -5.01 -1.67 -17.90
N CYS A 126 -4.17 -2.54 -17.36
CA CYS A 126 -4.17 -3.97 -17.70
C CYS A 126 -5.28 -4.77 -16.97
N GLY A 127 -6.02 -4.16 -16.04
CA GLY A 127 -6.90 -4.88 -15.12
C GLY A 127 -6.13 -5.84 -14.21
N PRO A 128 -6.76 -6.45 -13.18
CA PRO A 128 -6.12 -7.51 -12.43
C PRO A 128 -5.80 -8.65 -13.40
N SER A 129 -4.52 -8.92 -13.64
CA SER A 129 -4.11 -10.13 -14.35
C SER A 129 -4.69 -11.34 -13.59
N PRO A 130 -5.42 -12.23 -14.25
CA PRO A 130 -5.96 -13.41 -13.60
C PRO A 130 -4.79 -14.30 -13.19
N CYS A 131 -4.74 -14.60 -11.89
CA CYS A 131 -4.13 -15.78 -11.30
C CYS A 131 -2.68 -16.12 -11.67
N LEU A 132 -1.76 -15.95 -10.71
CA LEU A 132 -0.75 -16.98 -10.47
C LEU A 132 -0.94 -17.47 -9.03
N PHE A 133 -1.37 -18.74 -8.96
CA PHE A 133 -1.62 -19.54 -7.77
C PHE A 133 -0.36 -19.68 -6.89
#